data_AF-L7JTD3-F1
#
_entry.id   AF-L7JTD3-F1
#
_cell.length_a   1.000
_cell.length_b   1.000
_cell.length_c   1.000
_cell.angle_alpha   90.00
_cell.angle_beta   90.00
_cell.angle_gamma   90.00
#
_symmetry.space_group_name_H-M   'P 1'
#
loop_
_entity.id
_entity.type
_entity.pdbx_description
1 polymer ?
#
loop_
_entity_poly.entity_id
_entity_poly.type
_entity_poly.pdbx_seq_one_letter_code
_entity_poly.pdbx_strand_id
1 'polypeptide(L)'
;MLLSYQVLIMKRTNDSTDIVSKIQDEMDLFEPFDVNGLCSTILADNEFSHFKTASLRIICSFMDWNWTYNIFTVQTLYPQFVESSRPILLFYMGVICTLGYKNFGMHESVQSIFDEIKTFLDKENHELSVIACSFVKNFDLDLAGQWCAKNREKYGNQPWFEQILSKNMF
;
A
#
# COMPACT_ATOMS: atom_id res chain seq x y z
N MET A 1 -11.05 16.62 -3.35
CA MET A 1 -9.70 16.92 -3.85
C MET A 1 -8.90 17.71 -2.82
N LEU A 2 -9.39 18.85 -2.30
CA LEU A 2 -8.79 19.51 -1.12
C LEU A 2 -9.07 18.80 0.22
N LEU A 3 -10.22 18.14 0.37
CA LEU A 3 -10.70 17.62 1.67
C LEU A 3 -9.75 16.63 2.36
N SER A 4 -9.08 15.75 1.62
CA SER A 4 -8.15 14.76 2.21
C SER A 4 -6.89 15.41 2.78
N TYR A 5 -6.43 16.48 2.12
CA TYR A 5 -5.27 17.28 2.52
C TYR A 5 -5.65 18.23 3.67
N GLN A 6 -6.83 18.85 3.58
CA GLN A 6 -7.44 19.63 4.65
C GLN A 6 -7.62 18.81 5.93
N VAL A 7 -7.98 17.52 5.85
CA VAL A 7 -8.12 16.65 7.02
C VAL A 7 -6.77 16.36 7.71
N LEU A 8 -5.68 16.24 6.94
CA LEU A 8 -4.32 16.09 7.51
C LEU A 8 -3.86 17.38 8.22
N ILE A 9 -4.18 18.55 7.64
CA ILE A 9 -3.91 19.87 8.24
C ILE A 9 -4.79 20.10 9.48
N MET A 10 -6.09 19.80 9.41
CA MET A 10 -7.05 19.94 10.52
C MET A 10 -6.70 19.08 11.73
N LYS A 11 -6.12 17.88 11.51
CA LYS A 11 -5.64 17.01 12.60
C LYS A 11 -4.39 17.54 13.31
N ARG A 12 -3.60 18.38 12.64
CA ARG A 12 -2.39 18.99 13.21
C ARG A 12 -2.73 20.20 14.10
N THR A 13 -3.81 20.93 13.82
CA THR A 13 -4.08 22.26 14.38
C THR A 13 -5.11 22.33 15.52
N ASN A 14 -5.87 21.27 15.81
CA ASN A 14 -6.68 21.09 17.03
C ASN A 14 -7.62 22.24 17.46
N ASP A 15 -8.00 23.17 16.57
CA ASP A 15 -8.78 24.36 16.95
C ASP A 15 -9.81 24.72 15.86
N SER A 16 -11.09 24.86 16.26
CA SER A 16 -12.24 24.59 15.38
C SER A 16 -12.97 25.79 14.77
N THR A 17 -12.44 27.01 14.84
CA THR A 17 -13.23 28.21 14.44
C THR A 17 -12.56 29.14 13.44
N ASP A 18 -11.29 28.94 13.09
CA ASP A 18 -10.53 29.84 12.21
C ASP A 18 -9.79 29.06 11.10
N ILE A 19 -10.44 27.99 10.63
CA ILE A 19 -9.80 26.92 9.86
C ILE A 19 -9.59 27.29 8.39
N VAL A 20 -10.52 28.02 7.76
CA VAL A 20 -10.48 28.25 6.30
C VAL A 20 -9.39 29.25 5.92
N SER A 21 -9.27 30.35 6.67
CA SER A 21 -8.21 31.36 6.50
C SER A 21 -6.83 30.74 6.74
N LYS A 22 -6.66 30.00 7.85
CA LYS A 22 -5.40 29.33 8.19
C LYS A 22 -5.01 28.23 7.20
N ILE A 23 -5.97 27.47 6.66
CA ILE A 23 -5.70 26.49 5.59
C ILE A 23 -5.19 27.20 4.34
N GLN A 24 -5.78 28.33 3.99
CA GLN A 24 -5.42 29.09 2.80
C GLN A 24 -4.02 29.74 2.96
N ASP A 25 -3.75 30.33 4.13
CA ASP A 25 -2.44 30.85 4.48
C ASP A 25 -1.37 29.74 4.55
N GLU A 26 -1.68 28.56 5.11
CA GLU A 26 -0.77 27.40 5.11
C GLU A 26 -0.54 26.87 3.68
N MET A 27 -1.59 26.81 2.85
CA MET A 27 -1.48 26.42 1.45
C MET A 27 -0.57 27.36 0.64
N ASP A 28 -0.61 28.65 0.94
CA ASP A 28 0.23 29.68 0.31
C ASP A 28 1.67 29.71 0.89
N LEU A 29 1.90 29.12 2.07
CA LEU A 29 3.18 29.08 2.79
C LEU A 29 3.99 27.79 2.61
N PHE A 30 3.53 26.81 1.83
CA PHE A 30 4.27 25.55 1.69
C PHE A 30 5.63 25.77 1.01
N GLU A 31 6.67 25.82 1.85
CA GLU A 31 7.95 25.16 1.57
C GLU A 31 7.69 23.81 0.87
N PRO A 32 8.55 23.36 -0.06
CA PRO A 32 8.30 22.14 -0.82
C PRO A 32 8.02 20.97 0.13
N PHE A 33 6.77 20.50 0.17
CA PHE A 33 6.35 19.37 0.99
C PHE A 33 7.26 18.18 0.70
N ASP A 34 8.04 17.75 1.69
CA ASP A 34 9.04 16.70 1.52
C ASP A 34 8.37 15.31 1.48
N VAL A 35 7.81 15.00 0.31
CA VAL A 35 7.21 13.69 0.01
C VAL A 35 8.23 12.57 0.25
N ASN A 36 9.51 12.81 -0.05
CA ASN A 36 10.56 11.80 0.07
C ASN A 36 10.88 11.50 1.55
N GLY A 37 10.94 12.53 2.39
CA GLY A 37 11.09 12.38 3.84
C GLY A 37 9.91 11.63 4.48
N LEU A 38 8.68 11.93 4.04
CA LEU A 38 7.49 11.19 4.49
C LEU A 38 7.52 9.73 4.04
N CYS A 39 7.88 9.47 2.77
CA CYS A 39 8.04 8.11 2.26
C CYS A 39 9.10 7.34 3.07
N SER A 40 10.24 7.97 3.35
CA SER A 40 11.31 7.36 4.15
C SER A 40 10.84 7.01 5.56
N THR A 41 10.06 7.88 6.19
CA THR A 41 9.46 7.63 7.51
C THR A 41 8.46 6.48 7.48
N ILE A 42 7.64 6.40 6.42
CA ILE A 42 6.69 5.29 6.25
C ILE A 42 7.43 3.95 6.11
N LEU A 43 8.51 3.93 5.34
CA LEU A 43 9.27 2.71 5.03
C LEU A 43 10.26 2.29 6.13
N ALA A 44 10.65 3.19 7.03
CA ALA A 44 11.64 2.91 8.08
C ALA A 44 11.14 1.87 9.10
N ASP A 45 9.85 1.89 9.43
CA ASP A 45 9.28 1.00 10.45
C ASP A 45 8.94 -0.38 9.91
N ASN A 46 8.94 -1.36 10.80
CA ASN A 46 8.56 -2.74 10.48
C ASN A 46 7.13 -3.10 10.90
N GLU A 47 6.40 -2.14 11.49
CA GLU A 47 5.07 -2.37 12.04
C GLU A 47 3.96 -1.84 11.13
N PHE A 48 2.87 -2.59 11.09
CA PHE A 48 1.66 -2.15 10.41
C PHE A 48 1.04 -0.94 11.11
N SER A 49 0.65 0.04 10.30
CA SER A 49 -0.08 1.21 10.78
C SER A 49 -1.16 1.60 9.76
N HIS A 50 -2.40 1.70 10.24
CA HIS A 50 -3.51 2.23 9.46
C HIS A 50 -3.22 3.65 8.97
N PHE A 51 -2.54 4.46 9.79
CA PHE A 51 -2.16 5.81 9.42
C PHE A 51 -1.19 5.82 8.24
N LYS A 52 -0.12 5.02 8.29
CA LYS A 52 0.86 4.93 7.19
C LYS A 52 0.24 4.40 5.91
N THR A 53 -0.62 3.40 6.02
CA THR A 53 -1.35 2.85 4.87
C THR A 53 -2.25 3.92 4.23
N ALA A 54 -2.95 4.71 5.05
CA ALA A 54 -3.75 5.83 4.56
C ALA A 54 -2.88 6.91 3.90
N SER A 55 -1.73 7.27 4.50
CA SER A 55 -0.77 8.22 3.94
C SER A 55 -0.25 7.76 2.58
N LEU A 56 0.10 6.49 2.43
CA LEU A 56 0.53 5.92 1.13
C LEU A 56 -0.56 6.05 0.07
N ARG A 57 -1.80 5.70 0.41
CA ARG A 57 -2.93 5.83 -0.51
C ARG A 57 -3.14 7.28 -0.92
N ILE A 58 -3.03 8.22 0.01
CA ILE A 58 -3.10 9.66 -0.24
C ILE A 58 -1.98 10.06 -1.20
N ILE A 59 -0.71 9.76 -0.87
CA ILE A 59 0.44 10.08 -1.73
C ILE A 59 0.23 9.55 -3.16
N CYS A 60 -0.11 8.28 -3.30
CA CYS A 60 -0.32 7.63 -4.60
C CYS A 60 -1.55 8.15 -5.36
N SER A 61 -2.51 8.78 -4.69
CA SER A 61 -3.69 9.40 -5.32
C SER A 61 -3.43 10.85 -5.74
N PHE A 62 -2.48 11.53 -5.08
CA PHE A 62 -2.13 12.93 -5.36
C PHE A 62 -0.97 13.06 -6.34
N MET A 63 0.05 12.22 -6.20
CA MET A 63 1.15 12.15 -7.15
C MET A 63 0.66 11.46 -8.42
N ASP A 64 1.17 11.86 -9.58
CA ASP A 64 0.84 11.15 -10.81
C ASP A 64 1.32 9.68 -10.74
N TRP A 65 0.66 8.82 -11.50
CA TRP A 65 0.94 7.38 -11.47
C TRP A 65 2.35 7.04 -11.94
N ASN A 66 2.92 7.83 -12.86
CA ASN A 66 4.28 7.63 -13.34
C ASN A 66 5.28 7.91 -12.22
N TRP A 67 5.08 8.95 -11.42
CA TRP A 67 5.87 9.22 -10.24
C TRP A 67 5.72 8.10 -9.21
N THR A 68 4.49 7.71 -8.91
CA THR A 68 4.18 6.65 -7.93
C THR A 68 4.85 5.32 -8.30
N TYR A 69 4.79 4.93 -9.57
CA TYR A 69 5.42 3.72 -10.04
C TYR A 69 6.95 3.86 -10.10
N ASN A 70 7.47 4.82 -10.86
CA ASN A 70 8.90 4.87 -11.14
C ASN A 70 9.71 5.33 -9.94
N ILE A 71 9.28 6.39 -9.25
CA ILE A 71 10.06 6.99 -8.16
C ILE A 71 9.79 6.25 -6.84
N PHE A 72 8.53 6.10 -6.48
CA PHE A 72 8.21 5.52 -5.19
C PHE A 72 8.31 3.99 -5.21
N THR A 73 7.69 3.31 -6.17
CA THR A 73 7.68 1.83 -6.19
C THR A 73 9.02 1.25 -6.63
N VAL A 74 9.49 1.61 -7.83
CA VAL A 74 10.68 1.02 -8.46
C VAL A 74 11.98 1.51 -7.84
N GLN A 75 12.12 2.82 -7.57
CA GLN A 75 13.38 3.38 -7.06
C GLN A 75 13.50 3.38 -5.54
N THR A 76 12.38 3.35 -4.79
CA THR A 76 12.42 3.50 -3.33
C THR A 76 11.96 2.26 -2.58
N LEU A 77 10.73 1.80 -2.81
CA LEU A 77 10.11 0.72 -2.05
C LEU A 77 10.68 -0.66 -2.40
N TYR A 78 10.75 -1.00 -3.68
CA TYR A 78 11.18 -2.32 -4.13
C TYR A 78 12.64 -2.64 -3.78
N PRO A 79 13.63 -1.75 -3.96
CA PRO A 79 15.01 -2.02 -3.56
C PRO A 79 15.13 -2.31 -2.06
N GLN A 80 14.45 -1.54 -1.21
CA GLN A 80 14.42 -1.80 0.23
C GLN A 80 13.80 -3.16 0.56
N PHE A 81 12.77 -3.57 -0.18
CA PHE A 81 12.18 -4.90 -0.02
C PHE A 81 13.13 -6.02 -0.42
N VAL A 82 13.83 -5.88 -1.54
CA VAL A 82 14.84 -6.86 -1.99
C VAL A 82 15.96 -7.00 -0.95
N GLU A 83 16.42 -5.89 -0.37
CA GLU A 83 17.47 -5.89 0.64
C GLU A 83 17.02 -6.50 1.98
N SER A 84 15.83 -6.13 2.47
CA SER A 84 15.41 -6.48 3.83
C SER A 84 14.46 -7.67 3.91
N SER A 85 13.84 -8.08 2.80
CA SER A 85 12.75 -9.08 2.73
C SER A 85 11.63 -8.84 3.76
N ARG A 86 11.35 -7.57 4.09
CA ARG A 86 10.40 -7.20 5.15
C ARG A 86 8.96 -7.37 4.64
N PRO A 87 8.11 -8.17 5.32
CA PRO A 87 6.74 -8.41 4.87
C PRO A 87 5.87 -7.16 4.77
N ILE A 88 6.09 -6.16 5.62
CA ILE A 88 5.37 -4.88 5.56
C ILE A 88 5.59 -4.12 4.24
N LEU A 89 6.76 -4.28 3.61
CA LEU A 89 7.06 -3.62 2.33
C LEU A 89 6.32 -4.29 1.17
N LEU A 90 6.24 -5.63 1.17
CA LEU A 90 5.39 -6.37 0.22
C LEU A 90 3.92 -5.98 0.41
N PHE A 91 3.48 -5.79 1.65
CA PHE A 91 2.14 -5.29 1.93
C PHE A 91 1.90 -3.90 1.31
N TYR A 92 2.86 -2.97 1.44
CA TYR A 92 2.76 -1.66 0.80
C TYR A 92 2.75 -1.75 -0.73
N MET A 93 3.55 -2.62 -1.35
CA MET A 93 3.46 -2.88 -2.80
C MET A 93 2.05 -3.34 -3.20
N GLY A 94 1.44 -4.24 -2.42
CA GLY A 94 0.06 -4.70 -2.65
C GLY A 94 -0.97 -3.58 -2.53
N VAL A 95 -0.83 -2.68 -1.56
CA VAL A 95 -1.70 -1.50 -1.40
C VAL A 95 -1.61 -0.59 -2.63
N ILE A 96 -0.39 -0.29 -3.09
CA ILE A 96 -0.15 0.56 -4.26
C ILE A 96 -0.71 -0.10 -5.52
N CYS A 97 -0.44 -1.40 -5.71
CA CYS A 97 -0.96 -2.18 -6.83
C CYS A 97 -2.48 -2.17 -6.89
N THR A 98 -3.14 -2.37 -5.74
CA THR A 98 -4.60 -2.35 -5.64
C THR A 98 -5.18 -0.98 -5.97
N LEU A 99 -4.53 0.09 -5.52
CA LEU A 99 -4.95 1.45 -5.83
C LEU A 99 -4.74 1.79 -7.32
N GLY A 100 -3.58 1.42 -7.86
CA GLY A 100 -3.27 1.56 -9.29
C GLY A 100 -4.30 0.87 -10.16
N TYR A 101 -4.66 -0.37 -9.80
CA TYR A 101 -5.71 -1.11 -10.50
C TYR A 101 -7.08 -0.46 -10.42
N LYS A 102 -7.48 0.04 -9.23
CA LYS A 102 -8.75 0.76 -9.07
C LYS A 102 -8.81 2.02 -9.94
N ASN A 103 -7.69 2.71 -10.12
CA ASN A 103 -7.63 3.99 -10.84
C ASN A 103 -7.42 3.82 -12.36
N PHE A 104 -6.62 2.84 -12.77
CA PHE A 104 -6.12 2.70 -14.15
C PHE A 104 -6.39 1.33 -14.79
N GLY A 105 -7.02 0.40 -14.06
CA GLY A 105 -7.19 -0.99 -14.50
C GLY A 105 -5.85 -1.73 -14.58
N MET A 106 -5.79 -2.76 -15.43
CA MET A 106 -4.58 -3.57 -15.62
C MET A 106 -3.57 -2.89 -16.56
N HIS A 107 -3.11 -1.71 -16.18
CA HIS A 107 -2.02 -1.00 -16.85
C HIS A 107 -0.70 -1.77 -16.71
N GLU A 108 0.24 -1.61 -17.66
CA GLU A 108 1.52 -2.36 -17.68
C GLU A 108 2.30 -2.26 -16.36
N SER A 109 2.36 -1.08 -15.75
CA SER A 109 3.01 -0.89 -14.45
C SER A 109 2.26 -1.54 -13.28
N VAL A 110 0.93 -1.61 -13.31
CA VAL A 110 0.14 -2.36 -12.33
C VAL A 110 0.41 -3.85 -12.49
N GLN A 111 0.38 -4.34 -13.73
CA GLN A 111 0.69 -5.72 -14.08
C GLN A 111 2.10 -6.09 -13.60
N SER A 112 3.09 -5.22 -13.77
CA SER A 112 4.45 -5.46 -13.30
C SER A 112 4.54 -5.64 -11.79
N ILE A 113 3.84 -4.81 -10.99
CA ILE A 113 3.81 -4.97 -9.53
C ILE A 113 3.09 -6.28 -9.16
N PHE A 114 1.98 -6.57 -9.84
CA PHE A 114 1.21 -7.79 -9.60
C PHE A 114 2.00 -9.06 -9.91
N ASP A 115 2.72 -9.08 -11.04
CA ASP A 115 3.59 -10.19 -11.41
C ASP A 115 4.69 -10.42 -10.38
N GLU A 116 5.28 -9.35 -9.86
CA GLU A 116 6.25 -9.42 -8.78
C GLU A 116 5.65 -10.02 -7.51
N ILE A 117 4.46 -9.56 -7.09
CA ILE A 117 3.75 -10.09 -5.92
C ILE A 117 3.47 -11.60 -6.06
N LYS A 118 3.09 -12.07 -7.25
CA LYS A 118 2.82 -13.51 -7.49
C LYS A 118 4.05 -14.38 -7.23
N THR A 119 5.26 -13.87 -7.46
CA THR A 119 6.49 -14.65 -7.22
C THR A 119 6.67 -15.07 -5.76
N PHE A 120 5.95 -14.43 -4.84
CA PHE A 120 6.01 -14.71 -3.40
C PHE A 120 4.99 -15.75 -2.92
N LEU A 121 4.05 -16.18 -3.76
CA LEU A 121 3.06 -17.20 -3.39
C LEU A 121 3.73 -18.52 -2.98
N ASP A 122 4.77 -18.95 -3.69
CA ASP A 122 5.44 -20.23 -3.47
C ASP A 122 6.75 -20.12 -2.66
N LYS A 123 7.03 -18.96 -2.05
CA LYS A 123 8.22 -18.79 -1.21
C LYS A 123 8.06 -19.50 0.14
N GLU A 124 9.16 -20.02 0.67
CA GLU A 124 9.18 -20.67 1.99
C GLU A 124 8.79 -19.72 3.14
N ASN A 125 9.02 -18.41 2.96
CA ASN A 125 8.60 -17.41 3.92
C ASN A 125 7.06 -17.29 3.92
N HIS A 126 6.45 -17.86 4.96
CA HIS A 126 5.00 -17.91 5.13
C HIS A 126 4.33 -16.54 5.20
N GLU A 127 4.94 -15.53 5.85
CA GLU A 127 4.34 -14.20 5.95
C GLU A 127 4.25 -13.54 4.58
N LEU A 128 5.31 -13.62 3.78
CA LEU A 128 5.32 -13.11 2.41
C LEU A 128 4.30 -13.83 1.53
N SER A 129 4.22 -15.15 1.65
CA SER A 129 3.28 -15.99 0.91
C SER A 129 1.82 -15.66 1.23
N VAL A 130 1.50 -15.46 2.51
CA VAL A 130 0.18 -15.05 2.98
C VAL A 130 -0.19 -13.65 2.49
N ILE A 131 0.73 -12.69 2.61
CA ILE A 131 0.51 -11.32 2.13
C ILE A 131 0.29 -11.33 0.62
N ALA A 132 1.13 -12.03 -0.14
CA ALA A 132 0.99 -12.17 -1.57
C ALA A 132 -0.40 -12.72 -1.94
N CYS A 133 -0.83 -13.82 -1.32
CA CYS A 133 -2.15 -14.40 -1.55
C CYS A 133 -3.30 -13.43 -1.24
N SER A 134 -3.17 -12.65 -0.15
CA SER A 134 -4.17 -11.65 0.26
C SER A 134 -4.37 -10.53 -0.76
N PHE A 135 -3.37 -10.25 -1.59
CA PHE A 135 -3.48 -9.30 -2.70
C PHE A 135 -3.85 -10.00 -4.01
N VAL A 136 -3.27 -11.16 -4.29
CA VAL A 136 -3.49 -11.89 -5.55
C VAL A 136 -4.96 -12.20 -5.77
N LYS A 137 -5.70 -12.57 -4.72
CA LYS A 137 -7.15 -12.82 -4.80
C LYS A 137 -7.97 -11.66 -5.37
N ASN A 138 -7.46 -10.42 -5.30
CA ASN A 138 -8.17 -9.25 -5.82
C ASN A 138 -8.07 -9.15 -7.35
N PHE A 139 -7.16 -9.92 -7.97
CA PHE A 139 -6.87 -9.91 -9.40
C PHE A 139 -7.10 -11.28 -10.04
N ASP A 140 -6.74 -12.36 -9.35
CA ASP A 140 -6.80 -13.74 -9.81
C ASP A 140 -7.26 -14.66 -8.67
N LEU A 141 -8.58 -14.89 -8.61
CA LEU A 141 -9.20 -15.74 -7.59
C LEU A 141 -8.85 -17.21 -7.77
N ASP A 142 -8.65 -17.66 -9.01
CA ASP A 142 -8.33 -19.06 -9.29
C ASP A 142 -6.92 -19.39 -8.77
N LEU A 143 -5.95 -18.51 -9.02
CA LEU A 143 -4.59 -18.65 -8.49
C LEU A 143 -4.56 -18.61 -6.96
N ALA A 144 -5.28 -17.69 -6.33
CA ALA A 144 -5.41 -17.64 -4.87
C ALA A 144 -6.07 -18.91 -4.31
N GLY A 145 -7.10 -19.43 -5.00
CA GLY A 145 -7.77 -20.68 -4.64
C GLY A 145 -6.84 -21.90 -4.71
N GLN A 146 -5.99 -21.98 -5.74
CA GLN A 146 -4.96 -23.02 -5.87
C GLN A 146 -3.96 -22.96 -4.72
N TRP A 147 -3.50 -21.77 -4.35
CA TRP A 147 -2.61 -21.59 -3.20
C TRP A 147 -3.26 -22.05 -1.90
N CYS A 148 -4.53 -21.68 -1.67
CA CYS A 148 -5.27 -22.13 -0.49
C CYS A 148 -5.46 -23.64 -0.46
N ALA A 149 -5.79 -24.28 -1.59
CA ALA A 149 -5.90 -25.74 -1.66
C ALA A 149 -4.57 -26.44 -1.29
N LYS A 150 -3.46 -25.95 -1.85
CA LYS A 150 -2.10 -26.47 -1.58
C LYS A 150 -1.68 -26.32 -0.12
N ASN A 151 -2.07 -25.24 0.54
CA ASN A 151 -1.61 -24.91 1.88
C ASN A 151 -2.63 -25.24 3.00
N ARG A 152 -3.80 -25.79 2.65
CA ARG A 152 -4.86 -26.12 3.61
C ARG A 152 -4.41 -27.10 4.69
N GLU A 153 -3.62 -28.11 4.34
CA GLU A 153 -3.10 -29.06 5.34
C GLU A 153 -2.19 -28.39 6.38
N LYS A 154 -1.44 -27.37 5.95
CA LYS A 154 -0.46 -26.67 6.80
C LYS A 154 -1.10 -25.56 7.65
N TYR A 155 -2.04 -24.80 7.08
CA TYR A 155 -2.58 -23.58 7.70
C TYR A 155 -4.09 -23.60 7.93
N GLY A 156 -4.81 -24.66 7.54
CA GLY A 156 -6.28 -24.71 7.61
C GLY A 156 -6.88 -24.50 9.00
N ASN A 157 -6.13 -24.79 10.06
CA ASN A 157 -6.56 -24.57 11.44
C ASN A 157 -6.34 -23.13 11.94
N GLN A 158 -5.73 -22.25 11.13
CA GLN A 158 -5.44 -20.88 11.51
C GLN A 158 -6.68 -19.99 11.32
N PRO A 159 -7.06 -19.15 12.29
CA PRO A 159 -8.23 -18.28 12.19
C PRO A 159 -8.20 -17.33 10.98
N TRP A 160 -7.01 -16.90 10.57
CA TRP A 160 -6.80 -16.01 9.43
C TRP A 160 -6.90 -16.72 8.07
N PHE A 161 -6.74 -18.05 8.01
CA PHE A 161 -6.57 -18.77 6.74
C PHE A 161 -7.84 -18.74 5.88
N GLU A 162 -8.98 -19.04 6.48
CA GLU A 162 -10.28 -18.97 5.79
C GLU A 162 -10.67 -17.52 5.43
N GLN A 163 -10.12 -16.53 6.15
CA GLN A 163 -10.33 -15.11 5.85
C GLN A 163 -9.51 -14.65 4.64
N ILE A 164 -8.44 -15.36 4.25
CA ILE A 164 -7.63 -14.99 3.08
C ILE A 164 -8.46 -14.99 1.82
N LEU A 165 -9.43 -15.88 1.60
CA LEU A 165 -10.26 -15.84 0.39
C LEU A 165 -11.50 -14.98 0.53
N SER A 166 -11.87 -14.60 1.76
CA SER A 166 -12.95 -13.65 1.98
C SER A 166 -12.61 -12.30 1.34
N LYS A 167 -13.58 -11.63 0.73
CA LYS A 167 -13.32 -10.37 0.02
C LYS A 167 -12.78 -9.34 1.03
N ASN A 168 -11.55 -8.85 0.82
CA ASN A 168 -10.98 -7.84 1.70
C ASN A 168 -11.75 -6.53 1.54
N MET A 169 -12.32 -6.01 2.63
CA MET A 169 -12.74 -4.61 2.73
C MET A 169 -11.50 -3.77 3.08
N PHE A 170 -10.62 -3.52 2.11
CA PHE A 170 -9.49 -2.60 2.26
C PHE A 170 -9.67 -1.32 1.43
#